data_AF-A0A963MN31-F1
#
_entry.id   AF-A0A963MN31-F1
#
_cell.length_a   1.000
_cell.length_b   1.000
_cell.length_c   1.000
_cell.angle_alpha   90.00
_cell.angle_beta   90.00
_cell.angle_gamma   90.00
#
_symmetry.space_group_name_H-M   'P 1'
#
loop_
_entity.id
_entity.type
_entity.pdbx_description
1 polymer ?
#
loop_
_entity_poly.entity_id
_entity_poly.type
_entity_poly.pdbx_seq_one_letter_code
_entity_poly.pdbx_strand_id
1 'polypeptide(L)'
;AVNVPIIYFSVQWWNTLHQGASVSLTKAPSMATTMLTGMLVMALASWAYTLAVVLWRVRPMILERERHTEWVGAELERAGKLSQTAGGRA
;
A
#
# COMPACT_ATOMS: atom_id res chain seq x y z
N ALA A 1 -24.92 21.88 -40.98
CA ALA A 1 -23.99 20.78 -41.29
C ALA A 1 -22.90 20.55 -40.23
N VAL A 2 -22.88 21.26 -39.08
CA VAL A 2 -21.79 21.17 -38.09
C VAL A 2 -21.95 20.03 -37.07
N ASN A 3 -23.20 19.67 -36.72
CA ASN A 3 -23.46 18.66 -35.68
C ASN A 3 -23.06 17.25 -36.10
N VAL A 4 -23.12 16.93 -37.39
CA VAL A 4 -22.82 15.57 -37.89
C VAL A 4 -21.33 15.22 -37.75
N PRO A 5 -20.37 16.08 -38.13
CA PRO A 5 -18.96 15.88 -37.81
C PRO A 5 -18.68 15.73 -36.30
N ILE A 6 -19.32 16.55 -35.45
CA ILE A 6 -19.10 16.51 -34.00
C ILE A 6 -19.55 15.16 -33.42
N ILE A 7 -20.73 14.67 -33.81
CA ILE A 7 -21.23 13.36 -33.37
C ILE A 7 -20.32 12.23 -33.87
N TYR A 8 -19.86 12.30 -35.13
CA TYR A 8 -18.97 11.31 -35.72
C TYR A 8 -17.64 11.19 -34.96
N PHE A 9 -16.95 12.32 -34.72
CA PHE A 9 -15.68 12.30 -33.99
C PHE A 9 -15.85 11.99 -32.50
N SER A 10 -16.99 12.34 -31.89
CA SER A 10 -17.30 11.96 -30.50
C SER A 10 -17.46 10.45 -30.35
N VAL A 11 -18.17 9.82 -31.30
CA VAL A 11 -18.34 8.36 -31.33
C VAL A 11 -17.01 7.67 -31.65
N GLN A 12 -16.26 8.19 -32.63
CA GLN A 12 -14.94 7.63 -32.96
C GLN A 12 -13.98 7.72 -31.77
N TRP A 13 -13.95 8.86 -31.07
CA TRP A 13 -13.13 9.05 -29.88
C TRP A 13 -13.48 8.07 -28.76
N TRP A 14 -14.78 7.90 -28.46
CA TRP A 14 -15.23 6.93 -27.47
C TRP A 14 -14.78 5.50 -27.79
N ASN A 15 -14.85 5.09 -29.05
CA ASN A 15 -14.37 3.78 -29.49
C ASN A 15 -12.84 3.61 -29.35
N THR A 16 -12.07 4.69 -29.49
CA THR A 16 -10.60 4.65 -29.30
C THR A 16 -10.17 4.72 -27.83
N LEU A 17 -11.02 5.24 -26.95
CA LEU A 17 -10.72 5.38 -25.53
C LEU A 17 -10.86 4.05 -24.79
N HIS A 18 -11.75 3.17 -25.27
CA HIS A 18 -11.91 1.81 -24.76
C HIS A 18 -10.76 0.90 -25.21
N GLN A 19 -9.53 1.30 -24.92
CA GLN A 19 -8.37 0.41 -25.05
C GLN A 19 -8.54 -0.74 -24.05
N GLY A 20 -8.37 -1.96 -24.55
CA GLY A 20 -8.39 -3.16 -23.72
C GLY A 20 -7.31 -3.10 -22.63
N ALA A 21 -7.50 -3.89 -21.57
CA ALA A 21 -6.57 -3.94 -20.45
C ALA A 21 -5.14 -4.25 -20.93
N SER A 22 -4.20 -3.34 -20.64
CA SER A 22 -2.79 -3.47 -21.04
C SER A 22 -2.03 -4.54 -20.23
N VAL A 23 -2.58 -4.92 -19.07
CA VAL A 23 -2.10 -6.01 -18.22
C VAL A 23 -3.22 -7.05 -18.13
N SER A 24 -2.92 -8.28 -18.57
CA SER A 24 -3.84 -9.41 -18.51
C SER A 24 -3.18 -10.58 -17.79
N LEU A 25 -3.94 -11.34 -17.00
CA LEU A 25 -3.47 -12.54 -16.32
C LEU A 25 -3.41 -13.77 -17.24
N THR A 26 -4.11 -13.72 -18.37
CA THR A 26 -4.27 -14.86 -19.31
C THR A 26 -3.59 -14.63 -20.66
N LYS A 27 -3.05 -13.43 -20.89
CA LYS A 27 -2.36 -13.05 -22.13
C LYS A 27 -1.05 -12.35 -21.79
N ALA A 28 -0.05 -12.47 -22.69
CA ALA A 28 1.19 -11.73 -22.56
C ALA A 28 0.89 -10.21 -22.44
N PRO A 29 1.60 -9.47 -21.56
CA PRO A 29 1.42 -8.03 -21.42
C PRO A 29 1.65 -7.34 -22.76
N SER A 30 0.78 -6.41 -23.14
CA SER A 30 0.96 -5.63 -24.37
C SER A 30 1.93 -4.46 -24.20
N MET A 31 2.43 -4.24 -22.98
CA MET A 31 3.37 -3.17 -22.62
C MET A 31 4.79 -3.70 -22.43
N ALA A 32 5.78 -2.81 -22.61
CA ALA A 32 7.18 -3.11 -22.39
C ALA A 32 7.44 -3.67 -20.98
N THR A 33 8.23 -4.74 -20.89
CA THR A 33 8.49 -5.46 -19.62
C THR A 33 9.00 -4.54 -18.52
N THR A 34 9.82 -3.53 -18.86
CA THR A 34 10.34 -2.54 -17.91
C THR A 34 9.26 -1.71 -17.21
N MET A 35 8.13 -1.44 -17.88
CA MET A 35 7.04 -0.68 -17.28
C MET A 35 6.25 -1.56 -16.32
N LEU A 36 5.97 -2.80 -16.74
CA LEU A 36 5.29 -3.78 -15.90
C LEU A 36 6.09 -4.07 -14.62
N THR A 37 7.40 -4.29 -14.72
CA THR A 37 8.24 -4.51 -13.53
C THR A 37 8.24 -3.31 -12.61
N GLY A 38 8.35 -2.09 -13.14
CA GLY A 38 8.24 -0.86 -12.35
C GLY A 38 6.92 -0.77 -11.58
N MET A 39 5.80 -1.06 -12.24
CA MET A 39 4.48 -1.07 -11.62
C MET A 39 4.39 -2.12 -10.50
N LEU A 40 4.89 -3.34 -10.73
CA LEU A 40 4.85 -4.42 -9.74
C LEU A 40 5.73 -4.10 -8.52
N VAL A 41 6.93 -3.55 -8.73
CA VAL A 41 7.82 -3.13 -7.63
C VAL A 41 7.17 -2.05 -6.79
N MET A 42 6.56 -1.03 -7.42
CA MET A 42 5.87 0.03 -6.69
C MET A 42 4.61 -0.44 -5.98
N ALA A 43 3.85 -1.36 -6.59
CA ALA A 43 2.71 -1.98 -5.93
C ALA A 43 3.17 -2.74 -4.67
N LEU A 44 4.16 -3.61 -4.79
CA LEU A 44 4.69 -4.37 -3.65
C LEU A 44 5.26 -3.46 -2.56
N ALA A 45 6.02 -2.42 -2.92
CA ALA A 45 6.55 -1.45 -1.98
C ALA A 45 5.43 -0.72 -1.20
N SER A 46 4.36 -0.31 -1.90
CA SER A 46 3.21 0.35 -1.29
C SER A 46 2.47 -0.55 -0.30
N TRP A 47 2.29 -1.83 -0.65
CA TRP A 47 1.69 -2.84 0.24
C TRP A 47 2.57 -3.12 1.46
N ALA A 48 3.88 -3.31 1.25
CA ALA A 48 4.83 -3.54 2.33
C ALA A 48 4.87 -2.35 3.31
N TYR A 49 4.89 -1.12 2.79
CA TYR A 49 4.82 0.09 3.59
C TYR A 49 3.52 0.17 4.40
N THR A 50 2.39 -0.06 3.74
CA THR A 50 1.07 -0.05 4.41
C THR A 50 1.03 -1.08 5.55
N LEU A 51 1.49 -2.30 5.30
CA LEU A 51 1.54 -3.35 6.31
C LEU A 51 2.45 -2.96 7.49
N ALA A 52 3.64 -2.43 7.21
CA ALA A 52 4.57 -1.98 8.24
C ALA A 52 3.97 -0.88 9.13
N VAL A 53 3.32 0.11 8.52
CA VAL A 53 2.65 1.19 9.26
C VAL A 53 1.47 0.66 10.07
N VAL A 54 0.66 -0.25 9.53
CA VAL A 54 -0.45 -0.88 10.28
C VAL A 54 0.08 -1.62 11.49
N LEU A 55 1.09 -2.49 11.32
CA LEU A 55 1.67 -3.24 12.43
C LEU A 55 2.29 -2.30 13.47
N TRP A 56 2.97 -1.24 13.05
CA TRP A 56 3.49 -0.22 13.95
C TRP A 56 2.38 0.45 14.76
N ARG A 57 1.27 0.81 14.12
CA ARG A 57 0.14 1.51 14.75
C ARG A 57 -0.69 0.61 15.66
N VAL A 58 -0.79 -0.67 15.36
CA VAL A 58 -1.54 -1.64 16.17
C VAL A 58 -0.90 -1.85 17.55
N ARG A 59 0.44 -1.78 17.66
CA ARG A 59 1.14 -1.95 18.95
C ARG A 59 0.65 -1.01 20.07
N PRO A 60 0.65 0.34 19.91
CA PRO A 60 0.13 1.24 20.92
C PRO A 60 -1.40 1.11 21.09
N MET A 61 -2.14 0.72 20.06
CA MET A 61 -3.59 0.51 20.18
C MET A 61 -3.92 -0.68 21.09
N ILE A 62 -3.15 -1.78 21.01
CA ILE A 62 -3.27 -2.93 21.92
C ILE A 62 -2.91 -2.51 23.34
N LEU A 63 -1.78 -1.81 23.51
CA LEU A 63 -1.34 -1.32 24.82
C LEU A 63 -2.38 -0.40 25.49
N GLU A 64 -2.98 0.50 24.73
CA GLU A 64 -4.03 1.40 25.23
C GLU A 64 -5.32 0.63 25.58
N ARG A 65 -5.73 -0.31 24.72
CA ARG A 65 -6.92 -1.16 24.95
C ARG A 65 -6.75 -2.03 26.19
N GLU A 66 -5.57 -2.58 26.40
CA GLU A 66 -5.27 -3.55 27.47
C GLU A 66 -4.55 -2.92 28.67
N ARG A 67 -4.50 -1.59 28.76
CA ARG A 67 -3.78 -0.84 29.81
C ARG A 67 -4.10 -1.29 31.24
N HIS A 68 -5.30 -1.81 31.48
CA HIS A 68 -5.77 -2.24 32.79
C HIS A 68 -5.47 -3.71 33.12
N THR A 69 -4.81 -4.44 32.22
CA THR A 69 -4.42 -5.83 32.45
C THR A 69 -3.05 -5.90 33.14
N GLU A 70 -2.88 -6.88 34.02
CA GLU A 70 -1.62 -7.04 34.78
C GLU A 70 -0.42 -7.28 33.86
N TRP A 71 -0.63 -7.95 32.71
CA TRP A 71 0.43 -8.27 31.77
C TRP A 71 1.04 -7.01 31.12
N VAL A 72 0.23 -5.98 30.84
CA VAL A 72 0.73 -4.70 30.30
C VAL A 72 1.65 -4.02 31.32
N GLY A 73 1.27 -4.03 32.60
CA GLY A 73 2.11 -3.49 33.68
C GLY A 73 3.46 -4.21 33.77
N ALA A 74 3.45 -5.54 33.76
CA ALA A 74 4.66 -6.35 33.78
C ALA A 74 5.55 -6.12 32.53
N GLU A 75 4.95 -5.95 31.36
CA GLU A 75 5.69 -5.70 30.11
C GLU A 75 6.33 -4.31 30.07
N LEU A 76 5.62 -3.28 30.57
CA LEU A 76 6.17 -1.92 30.70
C LEU A 76 7.34 -1.87 31.68
N GLU A 77 7.25 -2.61 32.79
CA GLU A 77 8.35 -2.72 33.76
C GLU A 77 9.59 -3.41 33.13
N ARG A 78 9.38 -4.49 32.36
CA ARG A 78 10.44 -5.16 31.59
C ARG A 78 11.09 -4.22 30.57
N ALA A 79 10.29 -3.50 29.80
CA ALA A 79 10.78 -2.52 28.84
C ALA A 79 11.58 -1.40 29.51
N GLY A 80 11.13 -0.92 30.68
CA GLY A 80 11.86 0.05 31.49
C GLY A 80 13.23 -0.45 31.96
N LYS A 81 13.31 -1.70 32.45
CA LYS A 81 14.57 -2.34 32.87
C LYS A 81 15.56 -2.50 31.72
N LEU A 82 15.09 -2.86 30.52
CA LEU A 82 15.91 -2.98 29.30
C LEU A 82 16.49 -1.63 28.88
N SER A 83 15.69 -0.56 28.96
CA SER A 83 16.16 0.81 28.68
C SER A 83 17.25 1.25 29.66
N GLN A 84 17.06 0.96 30.95
CA GLN A 84 18.02 1.32 32.01
C GLN A 84 19.35 0.56 31.88
N THR A 85 19.31 -0.73 31.51
CA THR A 85 20.50 -1.55 31.25
C THR A 85 21.20 -1.23 29.92
N ALA A 86 20.51 -0.63 28.96
CA ALA A 86 21.11 -0.13 27.73
C ALA A 86 21.75 1.26 27.91
N GLY A 87 21.14 2.14 28.71
CA GLY A 87 21.66 3.47 29.01
C GLY A 87 22.81 3.50 30.03
N GLY A 88 22.88 2.52 30.95
CA GLY A 88 23.97 2.42 31.93
C GLY A 88 25.25 1.76 31.44
N ARG A 89 25.31 1.37 30.15
CA ARG A 89 26.49 0.78 29.48
C ARG A 89 27.16 1.73 28.48
N ALA A 90 26.81 3.02 28.52
CA ALA A 90 27.42 4.11 27.75
C ALA A 90 28.31 4.96 28.66
#